data_AF-A0A943JVZ2-F1
#
_entry.id   AF-A0A943JVZ2-F1
#
_cell.length_a   1.000
_cell.length_b   1.000
_cell.length_c   1.000
_cell.angle_alpha   90.00
_cell.angle_beta   90.00
_cell.angle_gamma   90.00
#
_symmetry.space_group_name_H-M   'P 1'
#
loop_
_entity.id
_entity.type
_entity.pdbx_description
1 polymer ?
#
loop_
_entity_poly.entity_id
_entity_poly.type
_entity_poly.pdbx_seq_one_letter_code
_entity_poly.pdbx_strand_id
1 'polypeptide(L)'
;MRYISDLKIDENVIEHYLCKKKQTLKSRAGKNYLSLLLQDKTGTINAKVWDLNNNIQSFEENDFIKIDAAVLSYQNEPQLNIKKIRRSQEGEYDPMDYIPSTDKNIEDLYQKIVNIIYSFQNNHLKTLLENIYIKNDELRERFKKHSAAKSMHHNYMGGLLEHCLSICEICNFLSNHYDYVNRDLLLSSALLHDVGKMFELSPFPDNDYTDDGQLLGHIIIGTELITKECNKIPDFPHQLQSLLKHSVISHHGEYEFGSPKRPKTVEAFILHCADELDAKLKMYEEAIISDNTTGNWVGYHKMLARNIRKSNF
;
A
#
# COMPACT_ATOMS: atom_id res chain seq x y z
N MET A 1 -15.27 18.83 -2.41
CA MET A 1 -14.03 18.18 -2.83
C MET A 1 -14.12 17.96 -4.32
N ARG A 2 -13.29 18.67 -5.09
CA ARG A 2 -13.19 18.53 -6.54
C ARG A 2 -11.82 17.96 -6.87
N TYR A 3 -11.80 16.85 -7.60
CA TYR A 3 -10.55 16.21 -7.99
C TYR A 3 -9.98 16.88 -9.26
N ILE A 4 -8.72 16.58 -9.58
CA ILE A 4 -7.99 17.06 -10.75
C ILE A 4 -8.77 16.72 -12.03
N SER A 5 -9.37 15.53 -12.10
CA SER A 5 -10.22 15.10 -13.22
C SER A 5 -11.50 15.94 -13.40
N ASP A 6 -11.96 16.64 -12.36
CA ASP A 6 -13.15 17.50 -12.39
C ASP A 6 -12.83 18.97 -12.72
N LEU A 7 -11.54 19.31 -12.86
CA LEU A 7 -11.11 20.68 -13.08
C LEU A 7 -11.41 21.13 -14.51
N LYS A 8 -11.93 22.35 -14.63
CA LYS A 8 -12.24 23.01 -15.91
C LYS A 8 -11.35 24.22 -16.10
N ILE A 9 -10.91 24.43 -17.33
CA ILE A 9 -10.14 25.62 -17.70
C ILE A 9 -10.97 26.88 -17.40
N ASP A 10 -10.29 27.94 -16.95
CA ASP A 10 -10.82 29.27 -16.60
C ASP A 10 -11.66 29.34 -15.31
N GLU A 11 -11.62 28.31 -14.47
CA GLU A 11 -12.24 28.36 -13.14
C GLU A 11 -11.25 28.71 -12.02
N ASN A 12 -11.77 29.15 -10.87
CA ASN A 12 -10.99 29.26 -9.64
C ASN A 12 -11.33 28.09 -8.72
N VAL A 13 -10.31 27.55 -8.06
CA VAL A 13 -10.41 26.40 -7.16
C VAL A 13 -9.74 26.72 -5.82
N ILE A 14 -10.42 26.35 -4.74
CA ILE A 14 -9.86 26.33 -3.39
C ILE A 14 -9.99 24.90 -2.88
N GLU A 15 -8.92 24.12 -3.01
CA GLU A 15 -8.92 22.70 -2.65
C GLU A 15 -7.57 22.29 -2.05
N HIS A 16 -7.55 21.07 -1.51
CA HIS A 16 -6.37 20.44 -0.96
C HIS A 16 -5.70 19.58 -2.03
N TYR A 17 -4.38 19.43 -1.97
CA TYR A 17 -3.61 18.53 -2.83
C TYR A 17 -2.34 18.07 -2.12
N LEU A 18 -1.79 16.92 -2.51
CA LEU A 18 -0.43 16.53 -2.12
C LEU A 18 0.60 17.25 -2.99
N CYS A 19 1.59 17.91 -2.39
CA CYS A 19 2.71 18.49 -3.11
C CYS A 19 3.77 17.43 -3.44
N LYS A 20 3.59 16.70 -4.56
CA LYS A 20 4.49 15.62 -4.98
C LYS A 20 5.90 16.09 -5.37
N LYS A 21 6.02 17.28 -5.96
CA LYS A 21 7.31 17.90 -6.30
C LYS A 21 7.25 19.41 -6.08
N LYS A 22 8.36 20.00 -5.63
CA LYS A 22 8.54 21.43 -5.39
C LYS A 22 9.90 21.86 -5.92
N GLN A 23 9.91 22.72 -6.94
CA GLN A 23 11.14 23.26 -7.52
C GLN A 23 11.09 24.79 -7.57
N THR A 24 12.14 25.43 -7.08
CA THR A 24 12.34 26.87 -7.27
C THR A 24 13.07 27.08 -8.59
N LEU A 25 12.41 27.74 -9.54
CA LEU A 25 12.95 28.02 -10.86
C LEU A 25 13.01 29.53 -11.12
N LYS A 26 13.82 29.96 -12.09
CA LYS A 26 13.88 31.34 -12.56
C LYS A 26 13.08 31.52 -13.85
N SER A 27 12.27 32.56 -13.89
CA SER A 27 11.58 33.00 -15.10
C SER A 27 12.58 33.61 -16.09
N ARG A 28 12.16 33.82 -17.35
CA ARG A 28 12.95 34.54 -18.36
C ARG A 28 13.33 35.96 -17.92
N ALA A 29 12.53 36.56 -17.03
CA ALA A 29 12.78 37.88 -16.44
C ALA A 29 13.68 37.81 -15.17
N GLY A 30 14.23 36.64 -14.82
CA GLY A 30 15.11 36.46 -13.67
C GLY A 30 14.41 36.34 -12.31
N LYS A 31 13.08 36.56 -12.23
CA LYS A 31 12.30 36.39 -11.00
C LYS A 31 12.13 34.91 -10.65
N ASN A 32 12.35 34.56 -9.39
CA ASN A 32 12.10 33.22 -8.87
C ASN A 32 10.59 32.93 -8.83
N TYR A 33 10.23 31.69 -9.14
CA TYR A 33 8.87 31.16 -9.04
C TYR A 33 8.91 29.70 -8.59
N LEU A 34 7.81 29.18 -8.02
CA LEU A 34 7.70 27.76 -7.70
C LEU A 34 7.03 27.00 -8.84
N SER A 35 7.64 25.88 -9.22
CA SER A 35 7.06 24.85 -10.07
C SER A 35 6.70 23.68 -9.19
N LEU A 36 5.41 23.36 -9.12
CA LEU A 36 4.89 22.27 -8.30
C LEU A 36 4.27 21.19 -9.19
N LEU A 37 4.35 19.95 -8.74
CA LEU A 37 3.50 18.86 -9.23
C LEU A 37 2.55 18.50 -8.10
N LEU A 38 1.26 18.75 -8.30
CA LEU A 38 0.23 18.45 -7.32
C LEU A 38 -0.43 17.11 -7.68
N GLN A 39 -0.79 16.34 -6.67
CA GLN A 39 -1.41 15.02 -6.84
C GLN A 39 -2.73 14.94 -6.07
N ASP A 40 -3.69 14.26 -6.68
CA ASP A 40 -4.76 13.60 -5.98
C ASP A 40 -4.97 12.15 -6.45
N LYS A 41 -5.99 11.44 -5.96
CA LYS A 41 -6.26 10.05 -6.36
C LYS A 41 -6.60 9.88 -7.84
N THR A 42 -7.02 10.94 -8.52
CA THR A 42 -7.41 10.93 -9.95
C THR A 42 -6.24 11.25 -10.88
N GLY A 43 -5.13 11.78 -10.37
CA GLY A 43 -3.93 12.01 -11.17
C GLY A 43 -3.01 13.08 -10.62
N THR A 44 -2.27 13.71 -11.54
CA THR A 44 -1.34 14.80 -11.21
C THR A 44 -1.55 15.99 -12.13
N ILE A 45 -1.35 17.19 -11.59
CA ILE A 45 -1.47 18.45 -12.33
C ILE A 45 -0.26 19.34 -12.05
N ASN A 46 0.23 20.00 -13.09
CA ASN A 46 1.28 21.00 -12.93
C ASN A 46 0.70 22.27 -12.30
N ALA A 47 1.44 22.86 -11.36
CA ALA A 47 1.08 24.12 -10.77
C ALA A 47 2.26 25.10 -10.71
N LYS A 48 1.96 26.39 -10.79
CA LYS A 48 2.94 27.48 -10.77
C LYS A 48 2.55 28.52 -9.72
N VAL A 49 3.54 28.98 -8.97
CA VAL A 49 3.43 30.16 -8.09
C VAL A 49 4.35 31.23 -8.65
N TRP A 50 3.81 32.14 -9.45
CA TRP A 50 4.60 33.20 -10.09
C TRP A 50 4.99 34.34 -9.16
N ASP A 51 4.19 34.56 -8.11
CA ASP A 51 4.41 35.64 -7.14
C ASP A 51 4.57 35.09 -5.73
N LEU A 52 5.80 35.10 -5.22
CA LEU A 52 6.16 34.65 -3.88
C LEU A 52 5.91 35.80 -2.89
N ASN A 53 4.66 35.95 -2.47
CA ASN A 53 4.22 36.93 -1.48
C ASN A 53 3.83 36.25 -0.15
N ASN A 54 3.39 37.05 0.82
CA ASN A 54 3.06 36.58 2.18
C ASN A 54 1.89 35.57 2.24
N ASN A 55 1.14 35.37 1.15
CA ASN A 55 0.09 34.35 1.09
C ASN A 55 0.61 32.96 0.73
N ILE A 56 1.90 32.82 0.44
CA ILE A 56 2.57 31.56 0.17
C ILE A 56 3.30 31.15 1.45
N GLN A 57 2.62 30.38 2.31
CA GLN A 57 3.24 29.88 3.55
C GLN A 57 4.28 28.80 3.24
N SER A 58 5.11 28.47 4.23
CA SER A 58 6.11 27.40 4.11
C SER A 58 5.45 26.02 4.07
N PHE A 59 5.92 25.17 3.16
CA PHE A 59 5.56 23.75 3.00
C PHE A 59 6.71 23.06 2.27
N GLU A 60 6.83 21.75 2.38
CA GLU A 60 7.83 20.95 1.65
C GLU A 60 7.18 19.96 0.67
N GLU A 61 8.02 19.24 -0.09
CA GLU A 61 7.54 18.06 -0.82
C GLU A 61 6.87 17.09 0.16
N ASN A 62 5.85 16.39 -0.32
CA ASN A 62 5.01 15.46 0.44
C ASN A 62 4.14 16.09 1.54
N ASP A 63 4.11 17.42 1.69
CA ASP A 63 3.06 18.08 2.46
C ASP A 63 1.72 18.07 1.72
N PHE A 64 0.64 17.85 2.45
CA PHE A 64 -0.70 18.21 2.01
C PHE A 64 -0.88 19.72 2.15
N ILE A 65 -1.25 20.37 1.05
CA ILE A 65 -1.41 21.82 1.00
C ILE A 65 -2.82 22.20 0.56
N LYS A 66 -3.34 23.29 1.11
CA LYS A 66 -4.53 23.96 0.63
C LYS A 66 -4.11 25.10 -0.27
N ILE A 67 -4.67 25.15 -1.48
CA ILE A 67 -4.36 26.16 -2.47
C ILE A 67 -5.57 27.04 -2.77
N ASP A 68 -5.32 28.26 -3.22
CA ASP A 68 -6.28 29.15 -3.90
C ASP A 68 -5.68 29.45 -5.27
N ALA A 69 -6.28 28.91 -6.33
CA ALA A 69 -5.67 28.87 -7.66
C ALA A 69 -6.68 29.09 -8.79
N ALA A 70 -6.20 29.59 -9.92
CA ALA A 70 -6.95 29.61 -11.18
C ALA A 70 -6.46 28.48 -12.09
N VAL A 71 -7.38 27.74 -12.71
CA VAL A 71 -7.07 26.72 -13.71
C VAL A 71 -6.88 27.40 -15.06
N LEU A 72 -5.67 27.35 -15.62
CA LEU A 72 -5.33 27.95 -16.91
C LEU A 72 -4.98 26.87 -17.93
N SER A 73 -5.18 27.16 -19.21
CA SER A 73 -4.64 26.33 -20.30
C SER A 73 -3.21 26.74 -20.62
N TYR A 74 -2.28 25.80 -20.61
CA TYR A 74 -0.90 26.00 -21.04
C TYR A 74 -0.47 24.85 -21.94
N GLN A 75 -0.10 25.16 -23.20
CA GLN A 75 0.21 24.13 -24.22
C GLN A 75 -0.92 23.09 -24.41
N ASN A 76 -2.17 23.53 -24.32
CA ASN A 76 -3.39 22.71 -24.37
C ASN A 76 -3.59 21.75 -23.18
N GLU A 77 -2.80 21.88 -22.11
CA GLU A 77 -2.94 21.12 -20.87
C GLU A 77 -3.39 22.02 -19.72
N PRO A 78 -4.26 21.55 -18.80
CA PRO A 78 -4.64 22.31 -17.62
C PRO A 78 -3.43 22.49 -16.67
N GLN A 79 -3.27 23.71 -16.17
CA GLN A 79 -2.22 24.10 -15.23
C GLN A 79 -2.78 25.04 -14.17
N LEU A 80 -2.45 24.80 -12.90
CA LEU A 80 -2.88 25.65 -11.80
C LEU A 80 -1.94 26.85 -11.64
N ASN A 81 -2.51 28.06 -11.64
CA ASN A 81 -1.83 29.28 -11.25
C ASN A 81 -2.24 29.66 -9.82
N ILE A 82 -1.34 29.40 -8.88
CA ILE A 82 -1.63 29.49 -7.45
C ILE A 82 -1.35 30.90 -6.91
N LYS A 83 -2.33 31.44 -6.16
CA LYS A 83 -2.26 32.75 -5.49
C LYS A 83 -2.00 32.64 -3.99
N LYS A 84 -2.46 31.56 -3.34
CA LYS A 84 -2.25 31.32 -1.90
C LYS A 84 -1.95 29.85 -1.63
N ILE A 85 -1.07 29.60 -0.66
CA ILE A 85 -0.75 28.25 -0.18
C ILE A 85 -0.67 28.27 1.34
N ARG A 86 -1.24 27.25 1.97
CA ARG A 86 -0.91 26.86 3.35
C ARG A 86 -0.86 25.35 3.49
N ARG A 87 -0.18 24.85 4.52
CA ARG A 87 -0.28 23.43 4.91
C ARG A 87 -1.73 23.14 5.34
N SER A 88 -2.23 21.99 4.93
CA SER A 88 -3.52 21.46 5.38
C SER A 88 -3.38 20.96 6.82
N GLN A 89 -4.40 21.19 7.64
CA GLN A 89 -4.43 20.68 9.02
C GLN A 89 -5.10 19.30 9.05
N GLU A 90 -4.75 18.47 10.04
CA GLU A 90 -5.43 17.19 10.26
C GLU A 90 -6.94 17.40 10.40
N GLY A 91 -7.73 16.55 9.76
CA GLY A 91 -9.19 16.65 9.74
C GLY A 91 -9.78 17.57 8.67
N GLU A 92 -8.96 18.37 7.96
CA GLU A 92 -9.45 19.17 6.82
C GLU A 92 -9.53 18.36 5.52
N TYR A 93 -8.88 17.21 5.46
CA TYR A 93 -8.78 16.36 4.28
C TYR A 93 -8.68 14.88 4.69
N ASP A 94 -9.13 14.00 3.80
CA ASP A 94 -8.82 12.58 3.87
C ASP A 94 -7.57 12.31 3.03
N PRO A 95 -6.45 11.81 3.60
CA PRO A 95 -5.28 11.42 2.83
C PRO A 95 -5.59 10.49 1.66
N MET A 96 -6.58 9.59 1.78
CA MET A 96 -6.99 8.64 0.73
C MET A 96 -7.45 9.32 -0.56
N ASP A 97 -7.92 10.56 -0.48
CA ASP A 97 -8.31 11.35 -1.64
C ASP A 97 -7.13 11.88 -2.45
N TYR A 98 -5.92 11.81 -1.90
CA TYR A 98 -4.75 12.49 -2.44
C TYR A 98 -3.54 11.59 -2.76
N ILE A 99 -3.63 10.32 -2.38
CA ILE A 99 -2.63 9.29 -2.62
C ILE A 99 -3.31 8.07 -3.26
N PRO A 100 -2.57 7.20 -3.95
CA PRO A 100 -3.09 5.91 -4.35
C PRO A 100 -3.65 5.18 -3.13
N SER A 101 -4.91 4.80 -3.17
CA SER A 101 -5.64 4.12 -2.09
C SER A 101 -6.53 3.02 -2.67
N THR A 102 -6.94 2.07 -1.83
CA THR A 102 -7.92 1.06 -2.24
C THR A 102 -9.29 1.70 -2.49
N ASP A 103 -10.00 1.25 -3.53
CA ASP A 103 -11.39 1.64 -3.78
C ASP A 103 -12.38 0.93 -2.83
N LYS A 104 -11.90 -0.05 -2.06
CA LYS A 104 -12.69 -0.82 -1.09
C LYS A 104 -12.77 -0.09 0.25
N ASN A 105 -13.84 -0.30 1.00
CA ASN A 105 -13.96 0.26 2.35
C ASN A 105 -12.98 -0.44 3.32
N ILE A 106 -12.03 0.31 3.89
CA ILE A 106 -11.00 -0.21 4.81
C ILE A 106 -11.61 -0.86 6.05
N GLU A 107 -12.69 -0.31 6.62
CA GLU A 107 -13.33 -0.90 7.80
C GLU A 107 -14.02 -2.22 7.46
N ASP A 108 -14.65 -2.33 6.29
CA ASP A 108 -15.26 -3.60 5.85
C ASP A 108 -14.19 -4.68 5.63
N LEU A 109 -13.06 -4.33 5.00
CA LEU A 109 -11.92 -5.23 4.84
C LEU A 109 -11.35 -5.66 6.20
N TYR A 110 -11.15 -4.70 7.10
CA TYR A 110 -10.64 -4.96 8.43
C TYR A 110 -11.58 -5.84 9.24
N GLN A 111 -12.89 -5.61 9.16
CA GLN A 111 -13.88 -6.42 9.85
C GLN A 111 -13.87 -7.88 9.37
N LYS A 112 -13.61 -8.14 8.08
CA LYS A 112 -13.41 -9.51 7.58
C LYS A 112 -12.19 -10.19 8.22
N ILE A 113 -11.06 -9.49 8.37
CA ILE A 113 -9.88 -10.00 9.08
C ILE A 113 -10.21 -10.30 10.54
N VAL A 114 -10.91 -9.40 11.23
CA VAL A 114 -11.36 -9.61 12.61
C VAL A 114 -12.23 -10.86 12.74
N ASN A 115 -13.19 -11.04 11.82
CA ASN A 115 -14.05 -12.22 11.80
C ASN A 115 -13.25 -13.51 11.56
N ILE A 116 -12.24 -13.46 10.68
CA ILE A 116 -11.30 -14.57 10.47
C ILE A 116 -10.59 -14.90 11.78
N ILE A 117 -9.99 -13.92 12.47
CA ILE A 117 -9.29 -14.11 13.75
C ILE A 117 -10.22 -14.71 14.81
N TYR A 118 -11.47 -14.28 14.90
CA TYR A 118 -12.41 -14.83 15.88
C TYR A 118 -12.80 -16.28 15.60
N SER A 119 -12.69 -16.76 14.35
CA SER A 119 -12.96 -18.16 13.97
C SER A 119 -11.88 -19.16 14.41
N PHE A 120 -10.72 -18.69 14.89
CA PHE A 120 -9.60 -19.55 15.31
C PHE A 120 -9.97 -20.43 16.49
N GLN A 121 -9.53 -21.69 16.41
CA GLN A 121 -9.68 -22.71 17.45
C GLN A 121 -8.43 -22.78 18.35
N ASN A 122 -7.24 -22.50 17.80
CA ASN A 122 -6.00 -22.45 18.58
C ASN A 122 -5.91 -21.13 19.35
N ASN A 123 -6.04 -21.21 20.68
CA ASN A 123 -6.03 -20.05 21.57
C ASN A 123 -4.72 -19.25 21.55
N HIS A 124 -3.55 -19.89 21.37
CA HIS A 124 -2.27 -19.18 21.30
C HIS A 124 -2.17 -18.34 20.02
N LEU A 125 -2.53 -18.92 18.88
CA LEU A 125 -2.57 -18.22 17.60
C LEU A 125 -3.60 -17.09 17.60
N LYS A 126 -4.81 -17.37 18.10
CA LYS A 126 -5.86 -16.36 18.25
C LYS A 126 -5.38 -15.19 19.10
N THR A 127 -4.80 -15.45 20.28
CA THR A 127 -4.30 -14.41 21.17
C THR A 127 -3.18 -13.59 20.52
N LEU A 128 -2.26 -14.24 19.79
CA LEU A 128 -1.20 -13.57 19.05
C LEU A 128 -1.76 -12.59 18.01
N LEU A 129 -2.70 -13.04 17.20
CA LEU A 129 -3.33 -12.22 16.16
C LEU A 129 -4.18 -11.09 16.77
N GLU A 130 -4.91 -11.35 17.85
CA GLU A 130 -5.64 -10.31 18.58
C GLU A 130 -4.70 -9.24 19.14
N ASN A 131 -3.54 -9.62 19.67
CA ASN A 131 -2.55 -8.67 20.20
C ASN A 131 -2.01 -7.74 19.10
N ILE A 132 -1.79 -8.28 17.89
CA ILE A 132 -1.25 -7.52 16.75
C ILE A 132 -2.32 -6.66 16.09
N TYR A 133 -3.47 -7.24 15.73
CA TYR A 133 -4.44 -6.61 14.83
C TYR A 133 -5.62 -5.95 15.52
N ILE A 134 -5.88 -6.23 16.80
CA ILE A 134 -7.09 -5.74 17.49
C ILE A 134 -6.74 -4.88 18.70
N LYS A 135 -5.93 -5.41 19.62
CA LYS A 135 -5.66 -4.81 20.93
C LYS A 135 -4.59 -3.72 20.90
N ASN A 136 -3.68 -3.76 19.93
CA ASN A 136 -2.66 -2.73 19.75
C ASN A 136 -3.13 -1.70 18.73
N ASP A 137 -3.57 -0.54 19.22
CA ASP A 137 -4.10 0.54 18.38
C ASP A 137 -3.09 1.03 17.34
N GLU A 138 -1.79 1.11 17.68
CA GLU A 138 -0.77 1.56 16.74
C GLU A 138 -0.59 0.56 15.58
N LEU A 139 -0.44 -0.73 15.91
CA LEU A 139 -0.29 -1.78 14.89
C LEU A 139 -1.56 -1.90 14.03
N ARG A 140 -2.74 -1.83 14.65
CA ARG A 140 -4.02 -1.85 13.94
C ARG A 140 -4.11 -0.72 12.93
N GLU A 141 -3.81 0.51 13.34
CA GLU A 141 -3.88 1.67 12.44
C GLU A 141 -2.82 1.63 11.34
N ARG A 142 -1.60 1.16 11.65
CA ARG A 142 -0.56 0.91 10.64
C ARG A 142 -1.04 -0.11 9.61
N PHE A 143 -1.55 -1.26 10.04
CA PHE A 143 -2.02 -2.33 9.16
C PHE A 143 -3.10 -1.85 8.19
N LYS A 144 -4.06 -1.06 8.69
CA LYS A 144 -5.17 -0.52 7.89
C LYS A 144 -4.72 0.49 6.82
N LYS A 145 -3.60 1.19 7.05
CA LYS A 145 -3.15 2.31 6.20
C LYS A 145 -1.88 2.01 5.40
N HIS A 146 -1.22 0.88 5.65
CA HIS A 146 0.02 0.53 4.92
C HIS A 146 -0.23 0.01 3.51
N SER A 147 0.78 0.19 2.67
CA SER A 147 0.94 -0.52 1.40
C SER A 147 1.55 -1.90 1.62
N ALA A 148 1.27 -2.84 0.69
CA ALA A 148 1.97 -4.13 0.65
C ALA A 148 3.30 -4.04 -0.12
N ALA A 149 3.62 -2.89 -0.73
CA ALA A 149 4.85 -2.72 -1.48
C ALA A 149 5.18 -1.24 -1.71
N LYS A 150 6.46 -0.95 -1.95
CA LYS A 150 6.90 0.38 -2.40
C LYS A 150 6.38 0.71 -3.81
N SER A 151 6.49 -0.21 -4.75
CA SER A 151 6.31 0.10 -6.19
C SER A 151 5.57 -0.95 -7.03
N MET A 152 5.27 -2.15 -6.51
CA MET A 152 4.61 -3.23 -7.28
C MET A 152 3.45 -3.83 -6.50
N HIS A 153 2.26 -3.89 -7.09
CA HIS A 153 1.01 -4.49 -6.58
C HIS A 153 0.63 -4.11 -5.14
N HIS A 154 -0.58 -3.60 -4.95
CA HIS A 154 -1.02 -3.15 -3.62
C HIS A 154 -0.10 -2.08 -2.99
N ASN A 155 0.56 -1.25 -3.81
CA ASN A 155 1.44 -0.16 -3.37
C ASN A 155 0.69 1.12 -2.96
N TYR A 156 -0.55 0.95 -2.49
CA TYR A 156 -1.50 2.01 -2.17
C TYR A 156 -1.94 1.91 -0.70
N MET A 157 -2.51 2.97 -0.15
CA MET A 157 -3.04 2.98 1.22
C MET A 157 -4.15 1.93 1.37
N GLY A 158 -3.99 1.05 2.37
CA GLY A 158 -4.87 -0.10 2.58
C GLY A 158 -4.49 -1.34 1.76
N GLY A 159 -3.42 -1.26 0.96
CA GLY A 159 -2.94 -2.35 0.12
C GLY A 159 -2.47 -3.56 0.93
N LEU A 160 -1.79 -3.37 2.07
CA LEU A 160 -1.35 -4.47 2.92
C LEU A 160 -2.55 -5.26 3.48
N LEU A 161 -3.56 -4.54 3.98
CA LEU A 161 -4.79 -5.13 4.47
C LEU A 161 -5.53 -5.92 3.38
N GLU A 162 -5.67 -5.34 2.19
CA GLU A 162 -6.36 -5.98 1.07
C GLU A 162 -5.62 -7.25 0.61
N HIS A 163 -4.29 -7.16 0.47
CA HIS A 163 -3.43 -8.28 0.10
C HIS A 163 -3.48 -9.42 1.11
N CYS A 164 -3.28 -9.12 2.41
CA CYS A 164 -3.39 -10.12 3.46
C CYS A 164 -4.77 -10.79 3.50
N LEU A 165 -5.86 -10.03 3.26
CA LEU A 165 -7.20 -10.61 3.20
C LEU A 165 -7.35 -11.56 2.01
N SER A 166 -6.88 -11.16 0.82
CA SER A 166 -6.93 -12.00 -0.38
C SER A 166 -6.21 -13.33 -0.17
N ILE A 167 -4.97 -13.28 0.36
CA ILE A 167 -4.20 -14.49 0.70
C ILE A 167 -4.93 -15.32 1.76
N CYS A 168 -5.53 -14.70 2.79
CA CYS A 168 -6.30 -15.43 3.79
C CYS A 168 -7.51 -16.15 3.19
N GLU A 169 -8.23 -15.53 2.26
CA GLU A 169 -9.38 -16.15 1.59
C GLU A 169 -8.94 -17.36 0.74
N ILE A 170 -7.85 -17.23 -0.04
CA ILE A 170 -7.25 -18.33 -0.81
C ILE A 170 -6.78 -19.47 0.12
N CYS A 171 -6.02 -19.13 1.16
CA CYS A 171 -5.53 -20.08 2.14
C CYS A 171 -6.65 -20.80 2.88
N ASN A 172 -7.73 -20.09 3.25
CA ASN A 172 -8.88 -20.67 3.92
C ASN A 172 -9.58 -21.68 2.99
N PHE A 173 -9.75 -21.34 1.70
CA PHE A 173 -10.27 -22.27 0.71
C PHE A 173 -9.42 -23.54 0.61
N LEU A 174 -8.10 -23.40 0.44
CA LEU A 174 -7.18 -24.54 0.28
C LEU A 174 -7.11 -25.40 1.55
N SER A 175 -7.17 -24.78 2.74
CA SER A 175 -7.17 -25.52 4.01
C SER A 175 -8.37 -26.45 4.18
N ASN A 176 -9.52 -26.09 3.59
CA ASN A 176 -10.72 -26.94 3.61
C ASN A 176 -10.71 -28.00 2.49
N HIS A 177 -9.81 -27.87 1.51
CA HIS A 177 -9.71 -28.79 0.38
C HIS A 177 -8.72 -29.94 0.63
N TYR A 178 -7.71 -29.73 1.48
CA TYR A 178 -6.64 -30.70 1.73
C TYR A 178 -6.61 -31.16 3.20
N ASP A 179 -6.59 -32.49 3.43
CA ASP A 179 -6.75 -33.10 4.76
C ASP A 179 -5.59 -32.86 5.75
N TYR A 180 -4.38 -32.58 5.25
CA TYR A 180 -3.17 -32.48 6.07
C TYR A 180 -2.74 -31.03 6.37
N VAL A 181 -3.65 -30.08 6.21
CA VAL A 181 -3.36 -28.65 6.41
C VAL A 181 -3.90 -28.19 7.75
N ASN A 182 -3.03 -27.65 8.62
CA ASN A 182 -3.51 -26.96 9.80
C ASN A 182 -4.03 -25.57 9.42
N ARG A 183 -5.35 -25.43 9.34
CA ARG A 183 -6.03 -24.17 8.97
C ARG A 183 -5.55 -22.97 9.79
N ASP A 184 -5.55 -23.06 11.12
CA ASP A 184 -5.20 -21.92 11.97
C ASP A 184 -3.73 -21.52 11.82
N LEU A 185 -2.82 -22.49 11.66
CA LEU A 185 -1.41 -22.20 11.37
C LEU A 185 -1.25 -21.52 10.01
N LEU A 186 -1.93 -22.02 8.97
CA LEU A 186 -1.89 -21.45 7.63
C LEU A 186 -2.44 -20.01 7.62
N LEU A 187 -3.61 -19.77 8.22
CA LEU A 187 -4.21 -18.44 8.27
C LEU A 187 -3.42 -17.47 9.16
N SER A 188 -2.81 -17.94 10.25
CA SER A 188 -1.86 -17.11 11.00
C SER A 188 -0.68 -16.70 10.12
N SER A 189 -0.15 -17.66 9.35
CA SER A 189 0.99 -17.41 8.47
C SER A 189 0.63 -16.43 7.36
N ALA A 190 -0.57 -16.54 6.78
CA ALA A 190 -1.11 -15.60 5.80
C ALA A 190 -1.27 -14.18 6.35
N LEU A 191 -1.72 -14.01 7.60
CA LEU A 191 -1.80 -12.69 8.21
C LEU A 191 -0.40 -12.12 8.51
N LEU A 192 0.53 -12.98 8.95
CA LEU A 192 1.82 -12.55 9.51
C LEU A 192 2.97 -12.47 8.50
N HIS A 193 2.87 -13.05 7.30
CA HIS A 193 4.00 -13.15 6.35
C HIS A 193 4.63 -11.79 6.03
N ASP A 194 3.79 -10.78 5.86
CA ASP A 194 4.18 -9.41 5.52
C ASP A 194 4.03 -8.41 6.67
N VAL A 195 3.86 -8.88 7.90
CA VAL A 195 3.63 -8.01 9.07
C VAL A 195 4.78 -7.00 9.29
N GLY A 196 5.99 -7.34 8.84
CA GLY A 196 7.15 -6.44 8.90
C GLY A 196 7.04 -5.22 7.97
N LYS A 197 6.20 -5.25 6.94
CA LYS A 197 6.00 -4.12 6.01
C LYS A 197 5.47 -2.86 6.70
N MET A 198 4.80 -3.02 7.86
CA MET A 198 4.35 -1.92 8.71
C MET A 198 5.48 -1.05 9.30
N PHE A 199 6.72 -1.53 9.21
CA PHE A 199 7.92 -0.86 9.72
C PHE A 199 9.05 -0.81 8.69
N GLU A 200 9.06 -1.70 7.70
CA GLU A 200 10.00 -1.65 6.56
C GLU A 200 9.76 -0.38 5.71
N LEU A 201 8.49 0.00 5.53
CA LEU A 201 8.10 1.15 4.74
C LEU A 201 7.61 2.28 5.65
N SER A 202 7.89 3.52 5.25
CA SER A 202 7.40 4.71 5.93
C SER A 202 5.90 4.89 5.67
N PRO A 203 5.17 5.57 6.57
CA PRO A 203 3.78 5.93 6.31
C PRO A 203 3.63 6.74 5.02
N PHE A 204 2.43 6.70 4.45
CA PHE A 204 2.06 7.64 3.40
C PHE A 204 2.12 9.08 3.91
N PRO A 205 2.44 10.06 3.05
CA PRO A 205 2.56 9.93 1.58
C PRO A 205 3.92 9.47 1.04
N ASP A 206 4.95 9.34 1.90
CA ASP A 206 6.31 8.99 1.45
C ASP A 206 6.38 7.57 0.88
N ASN A 207 5.85 6.57 1.61
CA ASN A 207 5.86 5.15 1.24
C ASN A 207 7.24 4.66 0.73
N ASP A 208 8.32 5.12 1.38
CA ASP A 208 9.70 4.75 1.05
C ASP A 208 10.25 3.80 2.12
N TYR A 209 11.36 3.13 1.86
CA TYR A 209 12.03 2.32 2.87
C TYR A 209 12.49 3.18 4.04
N THR A 210 12.19 2.72 5.25
CA THR A 210 12.82 3.24 6.48
C THR A 210 14.29 2.82 6.53
N ASP A 211 15.07 3.39 7.47
CA ASP A 211 16.46 2.97 7.68
C ASP A 211 16.54 1.46 8.01
N ASP A 212 15.70 1.00 8.94
CA ASP A 212 15.56 -0.42 9.27
C ASP A 212 15.07 -1.24 8.07
N GLY A 213 14.16 -0.69 7.26
CA GLY A 213 13.70 -1.33 6.03
C GLY A 213 14.81 -1.56 5.02
N GLN A 214 15.71 -0.59 4.85
CA GLN A 214 16.89 -0.71 3.99
C GLN A 214 17.92 -1.70 4.55
N LEU A 215 18.10 -1.74 5.88
CA LEU A 215 19.12 -2.55 6.53
C LEU A 215 18.69 -4.01 6.76
N LEU A 216 17.44 -4.24 7.13
CA LEU A 216 16.94 -5.52 7.64
C LEU A 216 15.90 -6.18 6.74
N GLY A 217 15.00 -5.37 6.16
CA GLY A 217 13.84 -5.83 5.39
C GLY A 217 12.72 -6.46 6.23
N HIS A 218 11.53 -6.57 5.64
CA HIS A 218 10.29 -6.98 6.34
C HIS A 218 10.35 -8.41 6.89
N ILE A 219 11.11 -9.33 6.29
CA ILE A 219 11.22 -10.71 6.80
C ILE A 219 11.83 -10.71 8.21
N ILE A 220 12.95 -10.02 8.39
CA ILE A 220 13.63 -9.95 9.70
C ILE A 220 12.76 -9.19 10.69
N ILE A 221 12.32 -7.99 10.33
CA ILE A 221 11.44 -7.14 11.13
C ILE A 221 10.17 -7.91 11.57
N GLY A 222 9.54 -8.65 10.65
CA GLY A 222 8.36 -9.46 10.92
C GLY A 222 8.63 -10.59 11.91
N THR A 223 9.74 -11.31 11.75
CA THR A 223 10.12 -12.38 12.69
C THR A 223 10.44 -11.86 14.09
N GLU A 224 11.02 -10.66 14.21
CA GLU A 224 11.28 -10.01 15.49
C GLU A 224 9.98 -9.57 16.17
N LEU A 225 9.05 -8.97 15.42
CA LEU A 225 7.72 -8.61 15.92
C LEU A 225 6.96 -9.85 16.42
N ILE A 226 6.92 -10.93 15.63
CA ILE A 226 6.30 -12.20 16.03
C ILE A 226 6.94 -12.73 17.31
N THR A 227 8.27 -12.69 17.41
CA THR A 227 8.98 -13.15 18.61
C THR A 227 8.59 -12.32 19.83
N LYS A 228 8.57 -10.99 19.70
CA LYS A 228 8.18 -10.06 20.76
C LYS A 228 6.74 -10.30 21.22
N GLU A 229 5.80 -10.50 20.30
CA GLU A 229 4.39 -10.70 20.66
C GLU A 229 4.11 -12.09 21.22
N CYS A 230 4.76 -13.15 20.72
CA CYS A 230 4.71 -14.48 21.35
C CYS A 230 5.21 -14.47 22.80
N ASN A 231 6.28 -13.72 23.10
CA ASN A 231 6.85 -13.64 24.45
C ASN A 231 5.92 -12.97 25.47
N LYS A 232 4.89 -12.25 25.03
CA LYS A 232 3.86 -11.67 25.90
C LYS A 232 2.74 -12.66 26.26
N ILE A 233 2.70 -13.82 25.60
CA ILE A 233 1.66 -14.83 25.79
C ILE A 233 2.21 -15.93 26.71
N PRO A 234 1.63 -16.15 27.89
CA PRO A 234 2.04 -17.23 28.78
C PRO A 234 2.03 -18.59 28.07
N ASP A 235 3.10 -19.36 28.30
CA ASP A 235 3.26 -20.73 27.81
C ASP A 235 3.11 -20.89 26.28
N PHE A 236 3.43 -19.87 25.48
CA PHE A 236 3.38 -19.97 24.03
C PHE A 236 4.29 -21.11 23.53
N PRO A 237 3.77 -22.12 22.80
CA PRO A 237 4.57 -23.28 22.42
C PRO A 237 5.73 -22.91 21.50
N HIS A 238 6.97 -23.23 21.91
CA HIS A 238 8.19 -22.93 21.15
C HIS A 238 8.15 -23.51 19.71
N GLN A 239 7.61 -24.72 19.54
CA GLN A 239 7.46 -25.34 18.22
C GLN A 239 6.50 -24.57 17.34
N LEU A 240 5.37 -24.10 17.89
CA LEU A 240 4.40 -23.28 17.16
C LEU A 240 5.03 -21.95 16.71
N GLN A 241 5.80 -21.30 17.58
CA GLN A 241 6.54 -20.08 17.24
C GLN A 241 7.55 -20.33 16.12
N SER A 242 8.23 -21.48 16.15
CA SER A 242 9.17 -21.88 15.11
C SER A 242 8.47 -22.10 13.76
N LEU A 243 7.27 -22.67 13.74
CA LEU A 243 6.47 -22.87 12.53
C LEU A 243 5.97 -21.56 11.93
N LEU A 244 5.54 -20.60 12.76
CA LEU A 244 5.15 -19.26 12.30
C LEU A 244 6.35 -18.54 11.66
N LYS A 245 7.49 -18.51 12.37
CA LYS A 245 8.72 -17.91 11.84
C LYS A 245 9.18 -18.61 10.56
N HIS A 246 9.11 -19.94 10.50
CA HIS A 246 9.44 -20.70 9.29
C HIS A 246 8.58 -20.25 8.11
N SER A 247 7.27 -20.07 8.32
CA SER A 247 6.36 -19.61 7.27
C SER A 247 6.74 -18.21 6.77
N VAL A 248 7.04 -17.27 7.68
CA VAL A 248 7.53 -15.92 7.30
C VAL A 248 8.87 -15.97 6.58
N ILE A 249 9.88 -16.69 7.06
CA ILE A 249 11.19 -16.72 6.38
C ILE A 249 11.21 -17.57 5.11
N SER A 250 10.10 -18.21 4.74
CA SER A 250 10.01 -19.05 3.56
C SER A 250 8.91 -18.67 2.57
N HIS A 251 8.13 -17.62 2.83
CA HIS A 251 6.97 -17.27 1.99
C HIS A 251 7.34 -16.82 0.57
N HIS A 252 8.53 -16.26 0.36
CA HIS A 252 9.05 -16.00 -0.99
C HIS A 252 9.40 -17.29 -1.77
N GLY A 253 9.38 -18.46 -1.14
CA GLY A 253 9.47 -19.77 -1.79
C GLY A 253 10.88 -20.22 -2.15
N GLU A 254 11.60 -19.38 -2.90
CA GLU A 254 12.89 -19.73 -3.53
C GLU A 254 14.02 -18.78 -3.10
N TYR A 255 15.26 -19.30 -3.09
CA TYR A 255 16.43 -18.51 -2.72
C TYR A 255 16.66 -17.34 -3.69
N GLU A 256 16.37 -17.58 -4.96
CA GLU A 256 16.45 -16.61 -6.06
C GLU A 256 15.43 -15.47 -5.90
N PHE A 257 14.36 -15.69 -5.15
CA PHE A 257 13.34 -14.68 -4.80
C PHE A 257 13.66 -14.00 -3.45
N GLY A 258 14.86 -14.21 -2.91
CA GLY A 258 15.31 -13.62 -1.66
C GLY A 258 14.80 -14.33 -0.40
N SER A 259 14.25 -15.54 -0.53
CA SER A 259 13.77 -16.33 0.60
C SER A 259 14.93 -16.90 1.44
N PRO A 260 15.04 -16.64 2.76
CA PRO A 260 16.08 -17.25 3.59
C PRO A 260 16.02 -18.78 3.65
N LYS A 261 14.82 -19.37 3.50
CA LYS A 261 14.58 -20.82 3.44
C LYS A 261 13.49 -21.14 2.41
N ARG A 262 13.52 -22.37 1.88
CA ARG A 262 12.37 -22.91 1.14
C ARG A 262 11.26 -23.37 2.09
N PRO A 263 9.98 -23.36 1.67
CA PRO A 263 8.88 -23.94 2.42
C PRO A 263 9.15 -25.41 2.75
N LYS A 264 8.93 -25.80 4.02
CA LYS A 264 9.16 -27.16 4.52
C LYS A 264 7.91 -27.80 5.12
N THR A 265 6.84 -27.03 5.27
CA THR A 265 5.54 -27.51 5.71
C THR A 265 4.53 -27.25 4.61
N VAL A 266 3.42 -27.98 4.62
CA VAL A 266 2.35 -27.79 3.63
C VAL A 266 1.75 -26.39 3.76
N GLU A 267 1.64 -25.85 4.97
CA GLU A 267 1.14 -24.49 5.21
C GLU A 267 2.06 -23.45 4.60
N ALA A 268 3.37 -23.54 4.83
CA ALA A 268 4.33 -22.60 4.25
C ALA A 268 4.36 -22.69 2.72
N PHE A 269 4.16 -23.89 2.16
CA PHE A 269 4.12 -24.07 0.71
C PHE A 269 2.84 -23.47 0.10
N ILE A 270 1.68 -23.73 0.72
CA ILE A 270 0.41 -23.13 0.30
C ILE A 270 0.48 -21.60 0.40
N LEU A 271 1.03 -21.06 1.48
CA LEU A 271 1.23 -19.63 1.66
C LEU A 271 2.05 -19.03 0.50
N HIS A 272 3.20 -19.62 0.20
CA HIS A 272 4.04 -19.18 -0.90
C HIS A 272 3.28 -19.16 -2.24
N CYS A 273 2.57 -20.25 -2.55
CA CYS A 273 1.79 -20.33 -3.79
C CYS A 273 0.63 -19.31 -3.81
N ALA A 274 -0.03 -19.08 -2.68
CA ALA A 274 -1.13 -18.11 -2.58
C ALA A 274 -0.63 -16.68 -2.76
N ASP A 275 0.48 -16.32 -2.13
CA ASP A 275 1.13 -15.01 -2.26
C ASP A 275 1.59 -14.76 -3.70
N GLU A 276 2.31 -15.71 -4.30
CA GLU A 276 2.75 -15.60 -5.69
C GLU A 276 1.59 -15.51 -6.68
N LEU A 277 0.50 -16.25 -6.43
CA LEU A 277 -0.71 -16.21 -7.24
C LEU A 277 -1.40 -14.85 -7.16
N ASP A 278 -1.62 -14.33 -5.94
CA ASP A 278 -2.27 -13.04 -5.71
C ASP A 278 -1.51 -11.91 -6.40
N ALA A 279 -0.19 -11.83 -6.19
CA ALA A 279 0.66 -10.83 -6.82
C ALA A 279 0.57 -10.90 -8.35
N LYS A 280 0.67 -12.10 -8.94
CA LYS A 280 0.62 -12.28 -10.40
C LYS A 280 -0.75 -11.92 -10.97
N LEU A 281 -1.84 -12.35 -10.33
CA LEU A 281 -3.19 -12.04 -10.79
C LEU A 281 -3.47 -10.54 -10.69
N LYS A 282 -2.96 -9.86 -9.66
CA LYS A 282 -3.08 -8.41 -9.55
C LYS A 282 -2.38 -7.69 -10.71
N MET A 283 -1.21 -8.16 -11.14
CA MET A 283 -0.55 -7.64 -12.35
C MET A 283 -1.41 -7.77 -13.60
N TYR A 284 -2.09 -8.91 -13.75
CA TYR A 284 -2.97 -9.14 -14.89
C TYR A 284 -4.14 -8.17 -14.88
N GLU A 285 -4.79 -7.98 -13.72
CA GLU A 285 -5.88 -7.01 -13.56
C GLU A 285 -5.41 -5.60 -13.90
N GLU A 286 -4.32 -5.14 -13.30
CA GLU A 286 -3.77 -3.80 -13.53
C GLU A 286 -3.39 -3.58 -15.01
N ALA A 287 -2.76 -4.58 -15.65
CA ALA A 287 -2.41 -4.50 -17.06
C ALA A 287 -3.64 -4.46 -17.97
N ILE A 288 -4.71 -5.20 -17.65
CA ILE A 288 -5.95 -5.20 -18.44
C ILE A 288 -6.73 -3.90 -18.25
N ILE A 289 -6.81 -3.38 -17.03
CA ILE A 289 -7.53 -2.15 -16.68
C ILE A 289 -6.84 -0.93 -17.30
N SER A 290 -5.50 -0.90 -17.31
CA SER A 290 -4.71 0.20 -17.88
C SER A 290 -4.57 0.15 -19.41
N ASP A 291 -5.03 -0.93 -20.06
CA ASP A 291 -4.88 -1.12 -21.49
C ASP A 291 -5.84 -0.25 -22.32
N ASN A 292 -5.25 0.66 -23.10
CA ASN A 292 -5.95 1.55 -24.03
C ASN A 292 -5.83 1.11 -25.51
N THR A 293 -5.29 -0.09 -25.78
CA THR A 293 -5.11 -0.55 -27.16
C THR A 293 -6.42 -0.97 -27.83
N THR A 294 -6.50 -0.74 -29.14
CA THR A 294 -7.60 -1.25 -29.96
C THR A 294 -7.38 -2.74 -30.24
N GLY A 295 -8.12 -3.61 -29.55
CA GLY A 295 -8.08 -5.05 -29.76
C GLY A 295 -8.12 -5.86 -28.47
N ASN A 296 -7.81 -7.15 -28.59
CA ASN A 296 -7.83 -8.09 -27.47
C ASN A 296 -6.46 -8.29 -26.82
N TRP A 297 -5.37 -7.79 -27.41
CA TRP A 297 -4.01 -7.98 -26.90
C TRP A 297 -3.56 -6.74 -26.14
N VAL A 298 -3.30 -6.90 -24.85
CA VAL A 298 -2.71 -5.86 -23.99
C VAL A 298 -1.21 -5.67 -24.33
N GLY A 299 -0.54 -6.75 -24.73
CA GLY A 299 0.89 -6.75 -25.09
C GLY A 299 1.77 -7.50 -24.08
N TYR A 300 3.10 -7.32 -24.20
CA TYR A 300 4.08 -8.04 -23.40
C TYR A 300 4.26 -7.41 -22.00
N HIS A 301 3.99 -8.18 -20.96
CA HIS A 301 4.22 -7.77 -19.58
C HIS A 301 5.57 -8.28 -19.08
N LYS A 302 6.53 -7.35 -18.88
CA LYS A 302 7.93 -7.67 -18.58
C LYS A 302 8.11 -8.57 -17.36
N MET A 303 7.46 -8.24 -16.25
CA MET A 303 7.63 -8.98 -14.99
C MET A 303 6.95 -10.36 -15.00
N LEU A 304 5.90 -10.54 -15.80
CA LEU A 304 5.25 -11.84 -15.98
C LEU A 304 5.90 -12.68 -17.10
N ALA A 305 6.85 -12.07 -17.83
CA ALA A 305 7.55 -12.63 -18.98
C ALA A 305 6.62 -13.25 -20.05
N ARG A 306 5.50 -12.60 -20.36
CA ARG A 306 4.48 -13.12 -21.29
C ARG A 306 3.60 -12.04 -21.89
N ASN A 307 2.95 -12.36 -23.01
CA ASN A 307 1.88 -11.52 -23.57
C ASN A 307 0.57 -11.72 -22.81
N ILE A 308 -0.13 -10.62 -22.55
CA ILE A 308 -1.46 -10.61 -21.95
C ILE A 308 -2.51 -10.38 -23.05
N ARG A 309 -3.59 -11.16 -23.00
CA ARG A 309 -4.76 -11.05 -23.88
C ARG A 309 -6.03 -11.02 -23.03
N LYS A 310 -6.95 -10.10 -23.34
CA LYS A 310 -8.31 -10.04 -22.78
C LYS A 310 -9.08 -11.30 -23.20
N SER A 311 -9.97 -11.83 -22.37
CA SER A 311 -10.76 -13.04 -22.67
C SER A 311 -12.01 -12.78 -23.52
N ASN A 312 -12.16 -11.57 -24.08
CA ASN A 312 -13.28 -11.24 -24.96
C ASN A 312 -13.29 -12.18 -26.17
N PHE A 313 -14.49 -12.71 -26.46
CA PHE A 313 -14.80 -13.59 -27.58
C PHE A 313 -15.96 -13.00 -28.38
#